data_AF-A0A383CW87-F1
#
_entry.id   AF-A0A383CW87-F1
#
_cell.length_a   1.000
_cell.length_b   1.000
_cell.length_c   1.000
_cell.angle_alpha   90.00
_cell.angle_beta   90.00
_cell.angle_gamma   90.00
#
_symmetry.space_group_name_H-M   'P 1'
#
loop_
_entity.id
_entity.type
_entity.pdbx_description
1 polymer ?
#
loop_
_entity_poly.entity_id
_entity_poly.type
_entity_poly.pdbx_seq_one_letter_code
_entity_poly.pdbx_strand_id
1 'polypeptide(L)'
;MTELTNPDRLYSRSEILSNPCPVPKAWGVYAWFFSQAPGVTPTDGCLVHDSKTLLYIGISPDKPGKPNSKSNISERIRCHYNHNAEGSTLRKTLGILLTEKSGYPLRRVGSGNRKTFTNLGEQFLDQW
;
A
#
# COMPACT_ATOMS: atom_id res chain seq x y z
N MET A 1 -17.50 1.89 9.87
CA MET A 1 -16.18 1.75 10.53
C MET A 1 -15.87 0.30 10.85
N THR A 2 -16.85 -0.50 11.28
CA THR A 2 -16.70 -1.93 11.63
C THR A 2 -16.05 -2.79 10.54
N GLU A 3 -16.38 -2.55 9.27
CA GLU A 3 -15.86 -3.35 8.14
C GLU A 3 -14.34 -3.23 7.92
N LEU A 4 -13.69 -2.13 8.33
CA LEU A 4 -12.23 -2.01 8.18
C LEU A 4 -11.46 -2.76 9.27
N THR A 5 -12.07 -2.88 10.44
CA THR A 5 -11.47 -3.49 11.64
C THR A 5 -11.84 -4.96 11.81
N ASN A 6 -12.94 -5.40 11.18
CA ASN A 6 -13.40 -6.77 11.10
C ASN A 6 -14.09 -6.99 9.74
N PRO A 7 -13.31 -7.10 8.64
CA PRO A 7 -13.87 -7.28 7.31
C PRO A 7 -14.51 -8.66 7.16
N ASP A 8 -15.54 -8.79 6.33
CA ASP A 8 -16.08 -10.12 5.98
C ASP A 8 -15.13 -10.91 5.06
N ARG A 9 -14.26 -10.19 4.34
CA ARG A 9 -13.32 -10.77 3.37
C ARG A 9 -12.15 -9.82 3.09
N LEU A 10 -10.97 -10.40 2.83
CA LEU A 10 -9.81 -9.72 2.27
C LEU A 10 -9.66 -10.03 0.77
N TYR A 11 -9.17 -9.06 0.00
CA TYR A 11 -8.89 -9.22 -1.44
C TYR A 11 -7.39 -9.38 -1.68
N SER A 12 -7.01 -10.35 -2.51
CA SER A 12 -5.63 -10.57 -2.94
C SER A 12 -5.21 -9.61 -4.06
N ARG A 13 -3.89 -9.52 -4.30
CA ARG A 13 -3.33 -8.72 -5.40
C ARG A 13 -3.93 -9.09 -6.76
N SER A 14 -4.07 -10.39 -7.05
CA SER A 14 -4.59 -10.85 -8.35
C SER A 14 -6.04 -10.42 -8.56
N GLU A 15 -6.87 -10.49 -7.52
CA GLU A 15 -8.26 -10.00 -7.55
C GLU A 15 -8.33 -8.48 -7.70
N ILE A 16 -7.50 -7.72 -6.98
CA ILE A 16 -7.49 -6.26 -7.11
C ILE A 16 -7.05 -5.82 -8.52
N LEU A 17 -6.13 -6.55 -9.13
CA LEU A 17 -5.60 -6.25 -10.45
C LEU A 17 -6.46 -6.78 -11.60
N SER A 18 -7.42 -7.68 -11.33
CA SER A 18 -8.32 -8.23 -12.35
C SER A 18 -9.23 -7.16 -12.97
N ASN A 19 -9.91 -7.56 -14.05
CA ASN A 19 -10.98 -6.79 -14.68
C ASN A 19 -12.24 -7.68 -14.79
N PRO A 20 -13.35 -7.34 -14.12
CA PRO A 20 -13.53 -6.16 -13.26
C PRO A 20 -12.70 -6.23 -11.97
N CYS A 21 -12.35 -5.04 -11.44
CA CYS A 21 -11.77 -4.88 -10.10
C CYS A 21 -12.91 -4.92 -9.07
N PRO A 22 -12.80 -5.71 -7.97
CA PRO A 22 -13.86 -5.81 -6.97
C PRO A 22 -14.01 -4.55 -6.10
N VAL A 23 -13.00 -3.67 -6.09
CA VAL A 23 -13.05 -2.44 -5.30
C VAL A 23 -13.91 -1.39 -5.99
N PRO A 24 -14.86 -0.76 -5.28
CA PRO A 24 -15.71 0.26 -5.88
C PRO A 24 -14.91 1.52 -6.26
N LYS A 25 -15.32 2.17 -7.34
CA LYS A 25 -14.79 3.48 -7.76
C LYS A 25 -15.42 4.61 -6.94
N ALA A 26 -15.19 4.59 -5.63
CA ALA A 26 -15.77 5.55 -4.68
C ALA A 26 -14.69 6.24 -3.84
N TRP A 27 -15.06 7.36 -3.21
CA TRP A 27 -14.24 7.97 -2.17
C TRP A 27 -14.39 7.19 -0.87
N GLY A 28 -13.31 7.08 -0.09
CA GLY A 28 -13.37 6.34 1.15
C GLY A 28 -12.02 6.02 1.77
N VAL A 29 -12.07 5.08 2.70
CA VAL A 29 -10.95 4.57 3.48
C VAL A 29 -10.68 3.12 3.05
N TYR A 30 -9.42 2.71 3.05
CA TYR A 30 -9.00 1.34 2.75
C TYR A 30 -7.92 0.88 3.74
N ALA A 31 -7.78 -0.43 3.88
CA ALA A 31 -6.90 -1.08 4.84
C ALA A 31 -6.04 -2.16 4.17
N TRP A 32 -4.85 -2.40 4.71
CA TRP A 32 -3.96 -3.49 4.31
C TRP A 32 -3.65 -4.39 5.50
N PHE A 33 -3.96 -5.67 5.31
CA PHE A 33 -3.68 -6.73 6.26
C PHE A 33 -2.47 -7.54 5.77
N PHE A 34 -1.46 -7.68 6.63
CA PHE A 34 -0.17 -8.28 6.29
C PHE A 34 -0.03 -9.65 6.94
N SER A 35 0.40 -10.65 6.18
CA SER A 35 0.72 -12.00 6.68
C SER A 35 1.98 -12.03 7.54
N GLN A 36 2.84 -11.02 7.43
CA GLN A 36 4.04 -10.84 8.23
C GLN A 36 4.27 -9.35 8.50
N ALA A 37 4.81 -9.02 9.68
CA ALA A 37 5.18 -7.64 9.98
C ALA A 37 6.37 -7.17 9.11
N PRO A 38 6.33 -5.96 8.54
CA PRO A 38 7.47 -5.42 7.80
C PRO A 38 8.59 -5.00 8.76
N GLY A 39 9.75 -5.65 8.66
CA GLY A 39 10.92 -5.34 9.49
C GLY A 39 10.61 -5.50 10.99
N VAL A 40 10.96 -4.47 11.77
CA VAL A 40 10.79 -4.45 13.24
C VAL A 40 9.45 -3.84 13.70
N THR A 41 8.44 -3.83 12.82
CA THR A 41 7.14 -3.20 13.13
C THR A 41 6.47 -3.92 14.30
N PRO A 42 6.16 -3.22 15.41
CA PRO A 42 5.47 -3.83 16.54
C PRO A 42 4.03 -4.18 16.16
N THR A 43 3.55 -5.33 16.64
CA THR A 43 2.20 -5.85 16.32
C THR A 43 1.33 -6.05 17.56
N ASP A 44 1.85 -5.73 18.75
CA ASP A 44 1.11 -5.90 20.00
C ASP A 44 -0.15 -5.04 20.02
N GLY A 45 -1.28 -5.67 20.26
CA GLY A 45 -2.60 -5.02 20.26
C GLY A 45 -3.12 -4.62 18.87
N CYS A 46 -2.42 -4.94 17.78
CA CYS A 46 -2.95 -4.74 16.43
C CYS A 46 -4.10 -5.69 16.14
N LEU A 47 -5.04 -5.23 15.30
CA LEU A 47 -6.16 -6.04 14.84
C LEU A 47 -5.68 -7.15 13.90
N VAL A 48 -6.17 -8.36 14.14
CA VAL A 48 -5.85 -9.55 13.33
C VAL A 48 -7.12 -10.12 12.72
N HIS A 49 -7.05 -10.44 11.43
CA HIS A 49 -8.11 -11.09 10.68
C HIS A 49 -7.48 -12.12 9.73
N ASP A 50 -7.96 -13.36 9.73
CA ASP A 50 -7.40 -14.47 8.93
C ASP A 50 -5.87 -14.60 9.00
N SER A 51 -5.35 -14.56 10.24
CA SER A 51 -3.91 -14.61 10.56
C SER A 51 -3.08 -13.50 9.89
N LYS A 52 -3.72 -12.39 9.49
CA LYS A 52 -3.06 -11.20 8.94
C LYS A 52 -3.33 -10.01 9.84
N THR A 53 -2.32 -9.18 10.01
CA THR A 53 -2.37 -8.03 10.92
C THR A 53 -2.66 -6.76 10.14
N LEU A 54 -3.61 -5.95 10.60
CA LEU A 54 -3.88 -4.63 10.05
C LEU A 54 -2.74 -3.66 10.42
N LEU A 55 -1.91 -3.28 9.45
CA LEU A 55 -0.74 -2.42 9.69
C LEU A 55 -0.73 -1.13 8.86
N TYR A 56 -1.71 -0.93 7.97
CA TYR A 56 -1.82 0.30 7.19
C TYR A 56 -3.26 0.63 6.86
N ILE A 57 -3.63 1.90 7.06
CA ILE A 57 -4.91 2.48 6.66
C ILE A 57 -4.62 3.68 5.77
N GLY A 58 -5.34 3.80 4.66
CA GLY A 58 -5.24 4.92 3.74
C GLY A 58 -6.60 5.47 3.36
N ILE A 59 -6.60 6.65 2.74
CA ILE A 59 -7.80 7.34 2.26
C ILE A 59 -7.63 7.75 0.79
N SER A 60 -8.75 7.86 0.07
CA SER A 60 -8.79 8.46 -1.27
C SER A 60 -10.12 9.18 -1.48
N PRO A 61 -10.14 10.46 -1.85
CA PRO A 61 -8.99 11.33 -2.12
C PRO A 61 -8.23 11.75 -0.85
N ASP A 62 -7.03 12.33 -1.03
CA ASP A 62 -6.11 12.72 0.04
C ASP A 62 -6.51 14.02 0.78
N LYS A 63 -7.36 14.86 0.17
CA LYS A 63 -7.81 16.14 0.75
C LYS A 63 -9.22 16.52 0.26
N PRO A 64 -10.12 16.97 1.15
CA PRO A 64 -11.27 17.77 0.73
C PRO A 64 -10.77 19.09 0.12
N GLY A 65 -11.38 19.55 -0.98
CA GLY A 65 -11.13 20.89 -1.51
C GLY A 65 -9.97 21.03 -2.51
N LYS A 66 -9.38 19.95 -3.04
CA LYS A 66 -8.64 20.00 -4.31
C LYS A 66 -9.64 19.81 -5.46
N PRO A 67 -10.01 20.84 -6.23
CA PRO A 67 -11.10 20.76 -7.23
C PRO A 67 -10.88 19.68 -8.31
N ASN A 68 -9.65 19.18 -8.46
CA ASN A 68 -9.25 18.20 -9.46
C ASN A 68 -8.76 16.84 -8.89
N SER A 69 -8.85 16.59 -7.57
CA SER A 69 -8.50 15.26 -7.03
C SER A 69 -9.64 14.29 -7.30
N LYS A 70 -9.65 13.72 -8.50
CA LYS A 70 -10.68 12.77 -8.98
C LYS A 70 -10.42 11.32 -8.54
N SER A 71 -9.37 11.08 -7.75
CA SER A 71 -9.00 9.70 -7.44
C SER A 71 -9.96 9.05 -6.45
N ASN A 72 -10.12 7.74 -6.61
CA ASN A 72 -10.98 6.89 -5.78
C ASN A 72 -10.16 5.77 -5.13
N ILE A 73 -10.78 4.98 -4.24
CA ILE A 73 -10.08 3.91 -3.52
C ILE A 73 -9.58 2.81 -4.47
N SER A 74 -10.33 2.46 -5.52
CA SER A 74 -9.90 1.46 -6.51
C SER A 74 -8.62 1.89 -7.22
N GLU A 75 -8.55 3.14 -7.69
CA GLU A 75 -7.33 3.69 -8.30
C GLU A 75 -6.16 3.75 -7.34
N ARG A 76 -6.40 4.19 -6.10
CA ARG A 76 -5.33 4.34 -5.10
C ARG A 76 -4.73 3.00 -4.70
N ILE A 77 -5.55 1.98 -4.47
CA ILE A 77 -5.07 0.63 -4.14
C ILE A 77 -4.31 0.04 -5.34
N ARG A 78 -4.84 0.13 -6.56
CA ARG A 78 -4.14 -0.35 -7.77
C ARG A 78 -2.84 0.40 -8.03
N CYS A 79 -2.76 1.69 -7.67
CA CYS A 79 -1.53 2.47 -7.74
C CYS A 79 -0.44 1.90 -6.82
N HIS A 80 -0.79 1.46 -5.60
CA HIS A 80 0.18 0.80 -4.71
C HIS A 80 0.76 -0.50 -5.28
N TYR A 81 0.00 -1.21 -6.13
CA TYR A 81 0.46 -2.45 -6.77
C TYR A 81 1.19 -2.25 -8.11
N ASN A 82 0.86 -1.20 -8.88
CA ASN A 82 1.35 -1.02 -10.24
C ASN A 82 2.43 0.07 -10.38
N HIS A 83 2.53 0.97 -9.41
CA HIS A 83 3.52 2.04 -9.40
C HIS A 83 4.56 1.80 -8.31
N ASN A 84 5.60 2.65 -8.32
CA ASN A 84 6.72 2.55 -7.41
C ASN A 84 6.53 3.40 -6.15
N ALA A 85 7.55 3.39 -5.29
CA ALA A 85 7.53 4.15 -4.05
C ALA A 85 7.39 5.67 -4.26
N GLU A 86 7.78 6.28 -5.38
CA GLU A 86 7.69 7.74 -5.57
C GLU A 86 6.29 8.31 -5.22
N GLY A 87 5.25 7.67 -5.76
CA GLY A 87 3.85 8.10 -5.60
C GLY A 87 3.07 7.33 -4.52
N SER A 88 3.71 6.42 -3.82
CA SER A 88 3.06 5.42 -2.97
C SER A 88 3.60 5.50 -1.54
N THR A 89 2.85 6.16 -0.65
CA THR A 89 3.19 6.22 0.79
C THR A 89 3.37 4.84 1.40
N LEU A 90 2.49 3.89 1.07
CA LEU A 90 2.61 2.49 1.49
C LEU A 90 3.96 1.88 1.06
N ARG A 91 4.32 1.98 -0.23
CA ARG A 91 5.59 1.40 -0.72
C ARG A 91 6.81 2.11 -0.14
N LYS A 92 6.78 3.44 0.06
CA LYS A 92 7.87 4.16 0.77
C LYS A 92 8.08 3.57 2.15
N THR A 93 7.02 3.40 2.93
CA THR A 93 7.10 2.84 4.28
C THR A 93 7.63 1.42 4.26
N LEU A 94 7.07 0.55 3.41
CA LEU A 94 7.51 -0.85 3.31
C LEU A 94 8.98 -0.96 2.90
N GLY A 95 9.41 -0.24 1.87
CA GLY A 95 10.80 -0.31 1.41
C GLY A 95 11.80 0.21 2.44
N ILE A 96 11.44 1.23 3.24
CA ILE A 96 12.28 1.69 4.36
C ILE A 96 12.38 0.60 5.43
N LEU A 97 11.26 0.04 5.88
CA LEU A 97 11.21 -0.99 6.92
C LEU A 97 11.91 -2.29 6.50
N LEU A 98 11.89 -2.59 5.21
CA LEU A 98 12.47 -3.80 4.63
C LEU A 98 13.86 -3.57 4.03
N THR A 99 14.47 -2.38 4.20
CA THR A 99 15.76 -2.05 3.57
C THR A 99 16.86 -3.03 3.98
N GLU A 100 16.93 -3.44 5.25
CA GLU A 100 17.92 -4.41 5.72
C GLU A 100 17.76 -5.79 5.06
N LYS A 101 16.50 -6.21 4.83
CA LYS A 101 16.18 -7.48 4.17
C LYS A 101 16.40 -7.43 2.66
N SER A 102 16.10 -6.30 2.03
CA SER A 102 16.10 -6.16 0.57
C SER A 102 17.46 -5.75 0.02
N GLY A 103 18.27 -5.02 0.80
CA GLY A 103 19.52 -4.40 0.34
C GLY A 103 19.31 -3.17 -0.55
N TYR A 104 18.07 -2.72 -0.74
CA TYR A 104 17.72 -1.58 -1.60
C TYR A 104 17.18 -0.41 -0.77
N PRO A 105 18.05 0.53 -0.33
CA PRO A 105 17.60 1.70 0.42
C PRO A 105 16.92 2.73 -0.48
N LEU A 106 16.13 3.62 0.12
CA LEU A 106 15.50 4.74 -0.60
C LEU A 106 16.57 5.68 -1.15
N ARG A 107 16.58 5.90 -2.46
CA ARG A 107 17.59 6.75 -3.13
C ARG A 107 16.94 7.68 -4.15
N ARG A 108 17.62 8.80 -4.40
CA ARG A 108 17.29 9.67 -5.54
C ARG A 108 17.62 8.94 -6.84
N VAL A 109 16.72 9.01 -7.81
CA VAL A 109 16.90 8.36 -9.13
C VAL A 109 16.68 9.35 -10.27
N GLY A 110 17.49 9.22 -11.33
CA GLY A 110 17.51 10.16 -12.45
C GLY A 110 18.06 11.53 -12.04
N SER A 111 17.84 12.54 -12.90
CA SER A 111 18.33 13.92 -12.70
C SER A 111 17.35 14.81 -11.90
N GLY A 112 16.13 14.36 -11.62
CA GLY A 112 15.10 15.10 -10.86
C GLY A 112 15.11 14.81 -9.35
N ASN A 113 14.07 15.19 -8.61
CA ASN A 113 13.97 14.98 -7.15
C ASN A 113 13.29 13.66 -6.75
N ARG A 114 13.03 12.78 -7.71
CA ARG A 114 12.36 11.50 -7.49
C ARG A 114 13.18 10.60 -6.58
N LYS A 115 12.53 10.03 -5.57
CA LYS A 115 13.11 9.03 -4.65
C LYS A 115 12.32 7.73 -4.71
N THR A 116 13.02 6.60 -4.87
CA THR A 116 12.44 5.24 -4.98
C THR A 116 13.52 4.19 -4.64
N PHE A 117 13.20 2.89 -4.65
CA PHE A 117 14.13 1.83 -4.25
C PHE A 117 14.91 1.20 -5.42
N THR A 118 15.10 1.92 -6.52
CA THR A 118 15.57 1.39 -7.83
C THR A 118 14.64 0.30 -8.39
N ASN A 119 14.85 -0.16 -9.63
CA ASN A 119 13.97 -1.18 -10.22
C ASN A 119 13.98 -2.49 -9.43
N LEU A 120 15.15 -2.93 -8.93
CA LEU A 120 15.27 -4.18 -8.18
C LEU A 120 14.58 -4.11 -6.81
N GLY A 121 14.67 -2.99 -6.11
CA GLY A 121 13.96 -2.81 -4.84
C GLY A 121 12.45 -2.71 -5.00
N GLU A 122 11.96 -2.12 -6.10
CA GLU A 122 10.52 -2.14 -6.39
C GLU A 122 10.03 -3.55 -6.76
N GLN A 123 10.82 -4.35 -7.48
CA GLN A 123 10.50 -5.76 -7.76
C GLN A 123 10.51 -6.61 -6.48
N PHE A 124 11.42 -6.34 -5.55
CA PHE A 124 11.40 -6.97 -4.23
C PHE A 124 10.08 -6.68 -3.50
N LEU A 125 9.63 -5.41 -3.49
CA LEU A 125 8.34 -5.02 -2.89
C LEU A 125 7.13 -5.62 -3.59
N ASP A 126 7.23 -5.99 -4.87
CA ASP A 126 6.16 -6.68 -5.58
C ASP A 126 6.05 -8.16 -5.16
N GLN A 127 7.14 -8.76 -4.71
CA GLN A 127 7.21 -10.17 -4.31
C GLN A 127 6.95 -10.37 -2.81
N TRP A 128 7.35 -9.40 -1.99
CA TRP A 128 7.16 -9.42 -0.54
C TRP A 128 5.69 -9.24 -0.14
#